data_AF-A0A2A6PZ85-F1
#
_entry.id   AF-A0A2A6PZ85-F1
#
_cell.length_a   1.000
_cell.length_b   1.000
_cell.length_c   1.000
_cell.angle_alpha   90.00
_cell.angle_beta   90.00
_cell.angle_gamma   90.00
#
_symmetry.space_group_name_H-M   'P 1'
#
loop_
_entity.id
_entity.type
_entity.pdbx_description
1 polymer ?
#
loop_
_entity_poly.entity_id
_entity_poly.type
_entity_poly.pdbx_seq_one_letter_code
_entity_poly.pdbx_strand_id
1 'polypeptide(L)'
;MTCQAEDSIGRQKRGDKLHRSVAGLVSLALHTNMSKGNDAEKAIARLPKPDRLRLAKAKMKKVLDHFLYVVELHANNSFVVFSPVLASQIPRSYAANAFRIFQLSMYQIEIVRLCAIWDGVDLDKENIPTVVALIDDNELIEMLAAEARSQHQDQRDQQFAEERASQARTELLHAMADARSVLSSARLASIMNVRDKYLAHSLETTRREKNGPVQPMKYGDETKVMDASIPILESLYCWVNGTSFSIENSQRIDQKNAEALWSGCKFVALR
;
A
#
# COMPACT_ATOMS: atom_id res chain seq x y z
N MET A 1 0.82 -18.43 68.74
CA MET A 1 1.10 -17.33 67.79
C MET A 1 0.54 -17.72 66.45
N THR A 2 -0.66 -17.22 66.19
CA THR A 2 -1.55 -17.52 65.06
C THR A 2 -1.60 -16.27 64.17
N CYS A 3 -1.23 -16.40 62.90
CA CYS A 3 -1.53 -15.38 61.89
C CYS A 3 -2.62 -15.91 60.97
N GLN A 4 -3.78 -15.25 61.07
CA GLN A 4 -4.96 -15.45 60.25
C GLN A 4 -4.88 -14.68 58.94
N ALA A 5 -5.73 -15.12 58.01
CA ALA A 5 -5.99 -14.60 56.69
C ALA A 5 -6.52 -13.15 56.66
N GLU A 6 -6.40 -12.50 55.51
CA GLU A 6 -7.41 -11.55 55.00
C GLU A 6 -7.35 -11.50 53.46
N ASP A 7 -8.31 -12.20 52.86
CA ASP A 7 -8.70 -12.18 51.46
C ASP A 7 -10.02 -11.40 51.39
N SER A 8 -10.07 -10.24 50.72
CA SER A 8 -11.32 -9.65 50.20
C SER A 8 -11.09 -8.32 49.46
N ILE A 9 -11.10 -8.36 48.12
CA ILE A 9 -11.42 -7.19 47.29
C ILE A 9 -12.65 -7.53 46.44
N GLY A 10 -13.73 -6.81 46.73
CA GLY A 10 -15.06 -7.01 46.16
C GLY A 10 -15.17 -6.66 44.69
N ARG A 11 -15.71 -7.59 43.91
CA ARG A 11 -16.31 -7.33 42.59
C ARG A 11 -17.75 -6.89 42.78
N GLN A 12 -18.03 -5.61 42.57
CA GLN A 12 -19.39 -5.06 42.59
C GLN A 12 -19.73 -4.38 41.25
N LYS A 13 -20.61 -5.06 40.51
CA LYS A 13 -21.65 -4.57 39.59
C LYS A 13 -21.40 -3.25 38.83
N ARG A 14 -21.05 -3.38 37.55
CA ARG A 14 -21.41 -2.41 36.49
C ARG A 14 -22.03 -3.17 35.30
N GLY A 15 -23.27 -3.59 35.48
CA GLY A 15 -24.19 -3.91 34.40
C GLY A 15 -25.26 -2.82 34.37
N ASP A 16 -25.78 -2.53 33.18
CA ASP A 16 -26.98 -1.71 32.92
C ASP A 16 -26.79 -0.20 32.91
N LYS A 17 -26.17 0.31 31.81
CA LYS A 17 -26.63 1.52 31.09
C LYS A 17 -25.80 1.79 29.84
N LEU A 18 -25.90 0.93 28.82
CA LEU A 18 -25.42 1.29 27.48
C LEU A 18 -26.20 0.60 26.35
N HIS A 19 -27.53 0.56 26.48
CA HIS A 19 -28.43 0.37 25.34
C HIS A 19 -28.91 1.73 24.81
N ARG A 20 -27.99 2.49 24.22
CA ARG A 20 -28.34 3.55 23.26
C ARG A 20 -27.76 3.14 21.90
N SER A 21 -28.65 2.61 21.06
CA SER A 21 -28.57 2.45 19.60
C SER A 21 -27.18 2.49 18.95
N VAL A 22 -26.51 1.33 18.89
CA VAL A 22 -25.35 1.08 18.01
C VAL A 22 -25.77 1.14 16.53
N ALA A 23 -27.07 0.95 16.22
CA ALA A 23 -27.61 1.05 14.87
C ALA A 23 -27.50 2.47 14.27
N GLY A 24 -27.45 3.53 15.09
CA GLY A 24 -27.28 4.92 14.62
C GLY A 24 -25.83 5.29 14.28
N LEU A 25 -24.84 4.68 14.95
CA LEU A 25 -23.42 4.99 14.75
C LEU A 25 -22.80 4.23 13.57
N VAL A 26 -23.32 3.03 13.25
CA VAL A 26 -22.87 2.26 12.09
C VAL A 26 -23.30 2.89 10.76
N SER A 27 -24.43 3.61 10.72
CA SER A 27 -24.88 4.37 9.54
C SER A 27 -23.98 5.57 9.20
N LEU A 28 -23.35 6.18 10.22
CA LEU A 28 -22.49 7.36 10.08
C LEU A 28 -21.10 7.02 9.47
N ALA A 29 -20.60 5.80 9.73
CA ALA A 29 -19.37 5.29 9.13
C ALA A 29 -19.55 4.78 7.67
N LEU A 30 -20.79 4.49 7.27
CA LEU A 30 -21.13 3.96 5.94
C LEU A 30 -21.18 5.05 4.85
N HIS A 31 -21.56 6.28 5.21
CA HIS A 31 -21.54 7.42 4.30
C HIS A 31 -20.12 7.97 4.09
N THR A 32 -19.23 7.79 5.06
CA THR A 32 -17.95 8.50 5.06
C THR A 32 -16.98 8.00 4.00
N ASN A 33 -16.83 6.70 3.70
CA ASN A 33 -15.76 6.29 2.74
C ASN A 33 -16.14 6.33 1.26
N MET A 34 -17.43 6.28 0.88
CA MET A 34 -17.84 6.52 -0.52
C MET A 34 -18.23 7.97 -0.80
N SER A 35 -18.72 8.72 0.21
CA SER A 35 -18.74 10.17 0.04
C SER A 35 -17.31 10.68 0.00
N LYS A 36 -16.38 10.22 0.86
CA LYS A 36 -14.98 10.69 0.85
C LYS A 36 -14.27 10.55 -0.49
N GLY A 37 -14.44 9.45 -1.24
CA GLY A 37 -13.80 9.32 -2.55
C GLY A 37 -14.28 10.41 -3.51
N ASN A 38 -15.60 10.58 -3.63
CA ASN A 38 -16.21 11.61 -4.45
C ASN A 38 -15.92 13.03 -3.91
N ASP A 39 -15.82 13.19 -2.58
CA ASP A 39 -15.53 14.45 -1.92
C ASP A 39 -14.04 14.84 -2.09
N ALA A 40 -13.13 13.87 -2.09
CA ALA A 40 -11.71 14.06 -2.34
C ALA A 40 -11.46 14.43 -3.81
N GLU A 41 -12.11 13.75 -4.76
CA GLU A 41 -12.06 14.09 -6.18
C GLU A 41 -12.62 15.51 -6.43
N LYS A 42 -13.75 15.86 -5.81
CA LYS A 42 -14.28 17.23 -5.83
C LYS A 42 -13.33 18.23 -5.20
N ALA A 43 -12.65 17.88 -4.11
CA ALA A 43 -11.68 18.74 -3.46
C ALA A 43 -10.46 18.97 -4.37
N ILE A 44 -9.95 17.93 -5.03
CA ILE A 44 -8.89 18.01 -6.04
C ILE A 44 -9.30 18.92 -7.18
N ALA A 45 -10.52 18.78 -7.71
CA ALA A 45 -11.02 19.60 -8.81
C ALA A 45 -11.14 21.09 -8.47
N ARG A 46 -11.22 21.44 -7.17
CA ARG A 46 -11.24 22.84 -6.70
C ARG A 46 -9.84 23.44 -6.50
N LEU A 47 -8.80 22.61 -6.49
CA LEU A 47 -7.43 23.11 -6.35
C LEU A 47 -6.97 23.79 -7.65
N PRO A 48 -6.28 24.94 -7.57
CA PRO A 48 -5.59 25.51 -8.72
C PRO A 48 -4.64 24.49 -9.35
N LYS A 49 -4.52 24.51 -10.68
CA LYS A 49 -3.65 23.61 -11.44
C LYS A 49 -2.18 23.60 -10.95
N PRO A 50 -1.54 24.75 -10.68
CA PRO A 50 -0.20 24.77 -10.11
C PRO A 50 -0.10 24.08 -8.73
N ASP A 51 -1.13 24.21 -7.90
CA ASP A 51 -1.18 23.56 -6.59
C ASP A 51 -1.40 22.05 -6.69
N ARG A 52 -2.25 21.60 -7.63
CA ARG A 52 -2.39 20.16 -7.95
C ARG A 52 -1.05 19.56 -8.35
N LEU A 53 -0.34 20.22 -9.26
CA LEU A 53 0.95 19.75 -9.75
C LEU A 53 2.03 19.72 -8.64
N ARG A 54 2.10 20.78 -7.84
CA ARG A 54 3.01 20.85 -6.67
C ARG A 54 2.72 19.73 -5.68
N LEU A 55 1.44 19.48 -5.39
CA LEU A 55 1.03 18.42 -4.47
C LEU A 55 1.30 17.02 -5.04
N ALA A 56 1.05 16.80 -6.33
CA ALA A 56 1.37 15.55 -7.02
C ALA A 56 2.86 15.24 -6.91
N LYS A 57 3.72 16.22 -7.21
CA LYS A 57 5.18 16.11 -7.08
C LYS A 57 5.63 15.75 -5.67
N ALA A 58 5.05 16.40 -4.66
CA ALA A 58 5.38 16.14 -3.26
C ALA A 58 4.96 14.73 -2.83
N LYS A 59 3.71 14.34 -3.16
CA LYS A 59 3.18 13.01 -2.82
C LYS A 59 3.88 11.90 -3.57
N MET A 60 4.22 12.09 -4.85
CA MET A 60 4.86 11.05 -5.65
C MET A 60 6.22 10.63 -5.07
N LYS A 61 7.00 11.56 -4.52
CA LYS A 61 8.23 11.22 -3.76
C LYS A 61 7.95 10.32 -2.57
N LYS A 62 6.91 10.65 -1.79
CA LYS A 62 6.52 9.86 -0.62
C LYS A 62 5.93 8.51 -0.99
N VAL A 63 5.15 8.43 -2.07
CA VAL A 63 4.65 7.17 -2.62
C VAL A 63 5.81 6.26 -3.00
N LEU A 64 6.86 6.78 -3.64
CA LEU A 64 8.06 6.01 -3.95
C LEU A 64 8.73 5.49 -2.67
N ASP A 65 8.96 6.36 -1.67
CA ASP A 65 9.53 5.96 -0.38
C ASP A 65 8.74 4.80 0.27
N HIS A 66 7.39 4.91 0.30
CA HIS A 66 6.53 3.88 0.86
C HIS A 66 6.56 2.58 0.05
N PHE A 67 6.68 2.67 -1.27
CA PHE A 67 6.73 1.49 -2.12
C PHE A 67 8.08 0.76 -2.02
N LEU A 68 9.19 1.49 -1.90
CA LEU A 68 10.50 0.89 -1.63
C LEU A 68 10.50 0.12 -0.32
N TYR A 69 9.78 0.61 0.69
CA TYR A 69 9.58 -0.16 1.92
C TYR A 69 8.77 -1.45 1.70
N VAL A 70 7.78 -1.46 0.80
CA VAL A 70 7.06 -2.69 0.42
C VAL A 70 8.01 -3.67 -0.29
N VAL A 71 8.88 -3.18 -1.17
CA VAL A 71 9.90 -4.00 -1.85
C VAL A 71 10.86 -4.65 -0.84
N GLU A 72 11.31 -3.91 0.16
CA GLU A 72 12.17 -4.44 1.23
C GLU A 72 11.45 -5.52 2.05
N LEU A 73 10.18 -5.28 2.42
CA LEU A 73 9.36 -6.29 3.11
C LEU A 73 9.19 -7.55 2.26
N HIS A 74 8.93 -7.38 0.97
CA HIS A 74 8.75 -8.48 0.03
C HIS A 74 10.02 -9.33 -0.11
N ALA A 75 11.18 -8.69 -0.23
CA ALA A 75 12.48 -9.37 -0.29
C ALA A 75 12.70 -10.25 0.96
N ASN A 76 12.38 -9.75 2.15
CA ASN A 76 12.43 -10.54 3.38
C ASN A 76 11.42 -11.70 3.38
N ASN A 77 10.19 -11.46 2.93
CA ASN A 77 9.14 -12.48 2.90
C ASN A 77 9.41 -13.59 1.89
N SER A 78 10.22 -13.34 0.85
CA SER A 78 10.72 -14.41 -0.05
C SER A 78 11.45 -15.52 0.71
N PHE A 79 12.11 -15.20 1.83
CA PHE A 79 12.78 -16.17 2.70
C PHE A 79 11.94 -16.61 3.89
N VAL A 80 11.25 -15.65 4.54
CA VAL A 80 10.52 -15.91 5.79
C VAL A 80 9.23 -16.67 5.54
N VAL A 81 8.47 -16.31 4.50
CA VAL A 81 7.11 -16.81 4.25
C VAL A 81 7.10 -17.80 3.11
N PHE A 82 7.79 -17.49 2.01
CA PHE A 82 7.71 -18.24 0.75
C PHE A 82 8.82 -19.28 0.55
N SER A 83 9.64 -19.52 1.57
CA SER A 83 10.76 -20.44 1.51
C SER A 83 10.88 -21.32 2.76
N PRO A 84 11.39 -22.55 2.65
CA PRO A 84 11.64 -23.42 3.80
C PRO A 84 12.92 -23.06 4.58
N VAL A 85 13.71 -22.06 4.16
CA VAL A 85 15.03 -21.72 4.73
C VAL A 85 15.00 -21.60 6.25
N LEU A 86 14.00 -20.89 6.80
CA LEU A 86 13.87 -20.73 8.25
C LEU A 86 13.03 -21.83 8.90
N ALA A 87 11.91 -22.21 8.27
CA ALA A 87 11.00 -23.20 8.81
C ALA A 87 11.66 -24.58 9.03
N SER A 88 12.61 -24.95 8.16
CA SER A 88 13.37 -26.20 8.27
C SER A 88 14.31 -26.26 9.48
N GLN A 89 14.64 -25.11 10.09
CA GLN A 89 15.53 -25.02 11.24
C GLN A 89 14.80 -25.22 12.57
N ILE A 90 13.46 -25.16 12.57
CA ILE A 90 12.66 -25.13 13.78
C ILE A 90 11.96 -26.48 13.95
N PRO A 91 12.41 -27.32 14.91
CA PRO A 91 11.76 -28.60 15.16
C PRO A 91 10.37 -28.39 15.77
N ARG A 92 9.54 -29.43 15.71
CA ARG A 92 8.24 -29.45 16.37
C ARG A 92 8.41 -29.17 17.87
N SER A 93 7.98 -27.99 18.30
CA SER A 93 8.21 -27.46 19.64
C SER A 93 7.31 -26.24 19.89
N TYR A 94 7.33 -25.68 21.10
CA TYR A 94 6.67 -24.39 21.37
C TYR A 94 7.23 -23.25 20.51
N ALA A 95 8.52 -23.32 20.14
CA ALA A 95 9.14 -22.36 19.23
C ALA A 95 8.50 -22.37 17.84
N ALA A 96 8.04 -23.53 17.35
CA ALA A 96 7.35 -23.63 16.06
C ALA A 96 6.04 -22.81 16.04
N ASN A 97 5.30 -22.78 17.15
CA ASN A 97 4.08 -21.98 17.24
C ASN A 97 4.40 -20.47 17.24
N ALA A 98 5.42 -20.05 18.01
CA ALA A 98 5.86 -18.65 18.00
C ALA A 98 6.37 -18.22 16.61
N PHE A 99 7.12 -19.09 15.93
CA PHE A 99 7.61 -18.83 14.58
C PHE A 99 6.48 -18.70 13.56
N ARG A 100 5.43 -19.52 13.67
CA ARG A 100 4.24 -19.37 12.83
C ARG A 100 3.61 -17.98 12.99
N ILE A 101 3.51 -17.47 14.22
CA ILE A 101 3.01 -16.10 14.46
C ILE A 101 3.92 -15.06 13.82
N PHE A 102 5.24 -15.22 13.94
CA PHE A 102 6.22 -14.36 13.27
C PHE A 102 6.02 -14.33 11.75
N GLN A 103 5.92 -15.49 11.08
CA GLN A 103 5.68 -15.56 9.64
C GLN A 103 4.36 -14.88 9.24
N LEU A 104 3.28 -15.13 10.00
CA LEU A 104 1.99 -14.50 9.75
C LEU A 104 2.06 -12.98 9.90
N SER A 105 2.71 -12.47 10.95
CA SER A 105 2.87 -11.02 11.15
C SER A 105 3.67 -10.37 10.04
N MET A 106 4.76 -11.01 9.59
CA MET A 106 5.60 -10.54 8.48
C MET A 106 4.83 -10.48 7.16
N TYR A 107 4.01 -11.50 6.87
CA TYR A 107 3.15 -11.51 5.68
C TYR A 107 2.04 -10.45 5.76
N GLN A 108 1.40 -10.32 6.93
CA GLN A 108 0.29 -9.39 7.12
C GLN A 108 0.71 -7.92 7.01
N ILE A 109 1.90 -7.55 7.50
CA ILE A 109 2.38 -6.17 7.37
C ILE A 109 2.64 -5.80 5.91
N GLU A 110 3.19 -6.72 5.10
CA GLU A 110 3.35 -6.51 3.66
C GLU A 110 2.00 -6.25 2.99
N ILE A 111 0.98 -7.07 3.29
CA ILE A 111 -0.39 -6.86 2.78
C ILE A 111 -0.94 -5.48 3.15
N VAL A 112 -0.81 -5.09 4.42
CA VAL A 112 -1.30 -3.78 4.91
C VAL A 112 -0.60 -2.64 4.15
N ARG A 113 0.73 -2.70 3.99
CA ARG A 113 1.51 -1.66 3.33
C ARG A 113 1.21 -1.59 1.84
N LEU A 114 1.15 -2.72 1.15
CA LEU A 114 0.78 -2.78 -0.26
C LEU A 114 -0.63 -2.19 -0.50
N CYS A 115 -1.59 -2.51 0.36
CA CYS A 115 -2.94 -1.94 0.25
C CYS A 115 -2.97 -0.43 0.52
N ALA A 116 -2.09 0.10 1.37
CA ALA A 116 -2.01 1.54 1.63
C ALA A 116 -1.54 2.33 0.39
N ILE A 117 -0.66 1.74 -0.44
CA ILE A 117 -0.22 2.31 -1.73
C ILE A 117 -1.38 2.41 -2.74
N TRP A 118 -2.37 1.51 -2.62
CA TRP A 118 -3.52 1.40 -3.51
C TRP A 118 -4.85 1.82 -2.88
N ASP A 119 -4.79 2.49 -1.73
CA ASP A 119 -6.00 2.97 -1.05
C ASP A 119 -6.72 4.02 -1.90
N GLY A 120 -8.03 4.16 -1.69
CA GLY A 120 -8.84 5.12 -2.45
C GLY A 120 -8.31 6.57 -2.35
N VAL A 121 -8.72 7.38 -3.31
CA VAL A 121 -8.35 8.80 -3.44
C VAL A 121 -8.69 9.55 -2.15
N ASP A 122 -7.68 10.23 -1.61
CA ASP A 122 -7.76 11.03 -0.40
C ASP A 122 -6.58 12.02 -0.39
N LEU A 123 -6.86 13.31 -0.25
CA LEU A 123 -5.84 14.37 -0.27
C LEU A 123 -4.84 14.26 0.88
N ASP A 124 -5.19 13.60 1.98
CA ASP A 124 -4.29 13.39 3.12
C ASP A 124 -3.40 12.14 2.92
N LYS A 125 -3.71 11.29 1.94
CA LYS A 125 -2.95 10.05 1.70
C LYS A 125 -1.84 10.23 0.69
N GLU A 126 -0.78 9.45 0.87
CA GLU A 126 0.38 9.36 0.00
C GLU A 126 0.31 8.02 -0.73
N ASN A 127 -0.55 7.94 -1.74
CA ASN A 127 -0.82 6.70 -2.48
C ASN A 127 -0.95 6.97 -4.00
N ILE A 128 -0.88 5.91 -4.81
CA ILE A 128 -0.95 6.01 -6.28
C ILE A 128 -2.25 6.66 -6.75
N PRO A 129 -3.45 6.24 -6.26
CA PRO A 129 -4.70 6.80 -6.75
C PRO A 129 -4.82 8.31 -6.52
N THR A 130 -4.35 8.82 -5.39
CA THR A 130 -4.33 10.27 -5.13
C THR A 130 -3.40 11.00 -6.09
N VAL A 131 -2.21 10.48 -6.38
CA VAL A 131 -1.31 11.12 -7.37
C VAL A 131 -1.94 11.13 -8.76
N VAL A 132 -2.52 10.01 -9.19
CA VAL A 132 -3.23 9.91 -10.48
C VAL A 132 -4.35 10.94 -10.55
N ALA A 133 -5.22 11.01 -9.53
CA ALA A 133 -6.32 11.99 -9.51
C ALA A 133 -5.81 13.45 -9.54
N LEU A 134 -4.68 13.74 -8.91
CA LEU A 134 -4.09 15.09 -8.93
C LEU A 134 -3.63 15.51 -10.33
N ILE A 135 -3.19 14.57 -11.18
CA ILE A 135 -2.69 14.86 -12.54
C ILE A 135 -3.66 14.48 -13.66
N ASP A 136 -4.82 13.91 -13.33
CA ASP A 136 -5.86 13.51 -14.29
C ASP A 136 -6.60 14.74 -14.88
N ASP A 137 -5.87 15.52 -15.68
CA ASP A 137 -6.31 16.71 -16.40
C ASP A 137 -5.36 16.93 -17.58
N ASN A 138 -5.90 17.08 -18.80
CA ASN A 138 -5.08 17.23 -20.00
C ASN A 138 -4.14 18.44 -19.94
N GLU A 139 -4.54 19.55 -19.30
CA GLU A 139 -3.67 20.71 -19.16
C GLU A 139 -2.51 20.42 -18.22
N LEU A 140 -2.73 19.66 -17.14
CA LEU A 140 -1.64 19.24 -16.25
C LEU A 140 -0.67 18.28 -16.92
N ILE A 141 -1.17 17.38 -17.77
CA ILE A 141 -0.34 16.49 -18.60
C ILE A 141 0.50 17.31 -19.57
N GLU A 142 -0.08 18.31 -20.24
CA GLU A 142 0.68 19.22 -21.12
C GLU A 142 1.68 20.07 -20.35
N MET A 143 1.37 20.49 -19.11
CA MET A 143 2.33 21.18 -18.25
C MET A 143 3.53 20.30 -17.93
N LEU A 144 3.31 19.02 -17.57
CA LEU A 144 4.38 18.05 -17.33
C LEU A 144 5.19 17.75 -18.59
N ALA A 145 4.54 17.60 -19.74
CA ALA A 145 5.20 17.41 -21.02
C ALA A 145 6.04 18.64 -21.43
N ALA A 146 5.56 19.86 -21.15
CA ALA A 146 6.30 21.08 -21.36
C ALA A 146 7.51 21.21 -20.42
N GLU A 147 7.39 20.76 -19.17
CA GLU A 147 8.54 20.65 -18.26
C GLU A 147 9.58 19.64 -18.76
N ALA A 148 9.15 18.48 -19.27
CA ALA A 148 10.07 17.51 -19.88
C ALA A 148 10.79 18.09 -21.12
N ARG A 149 10.08 18.91 -21.92
CA ARG A 149 10.67 19.65 -23.05
C ARG A 149 11.72 20.66 -22.58
N SER A 150 11.45 21.38 -21.50
CA SER A 150 12.31 22.48 -21.03
C SER A 150 13.62 22.00 -20.43
N GLN A 151 13.66 20.78 -19.88
CA GLN A 151 14.88 20.16 -19.37
C GLN A 151 15.96 19.90 -20.43
N HIS A 152 15.60 19.93 -21.73
CA HIS A 152 16.49 19.64 -22.86
C HIS A 152 16.59 20.82 -23.84
N GLN A 153 16.49 22.05 -23.35
CA GLN A 153 16.47 23.29 -24.14
C GLN A 153 17.77 23.68 -24.87
N ASP A 154 18.77 22.80 -24.95
CA ASP A 154 19.90 23.06 -25.83
C ASP A 154 19.39 23.21 -27.27
N GLN A 155 19.56 24.39 -27.84
CA GLN A 155 18.93 24.83 -29.11
C GLN A 155 19.21 23.93 -30.31
N ARG A 156 20.18 23.00 -30.19
CA ARG A 156 20.56 22.05 -31.24
C ARG A 156 19.64 20.83 -31.32
N ASP A 157 18.84 20.56 -30.28
CA ASP A 157 18.09 19.30 -30.13
C ASP A 157 16.58 19.51 -29.96
N GLN A 158 15.99 20.46 -30.71
CA GLN A 158 14.54 20.73 -30.66
C GLN A 158 13.69 19.46 -30.95
N GLN A 159 14.17 18.60 -31.86
CA GLN A 159 13.53 17.32 -32.16
C GLN A 159 13.51 16.41 -30.93
N PHE A 160 14.64 16.27 -30.24
CA PHE A 160 14.74 15.47 -29.02
C PHE A 160 13.83 16.01 -27.91
N ALA A 161 13.75 17.33 -27.75
CA ALA A 161 12.88 17.94 -26.76
C ALA A 161 11.38 17.65 -27.03
N GLU A 162 10.95 17.66 -28.31
CA GLU A 162 9.58 17.29 -28.66
C GLU A 162 9.32 15.79 -28.51
N GLU A 163 10.29 14.94 -28.84
CA GLU A 163 10.22 13.50 -28.60
C GLU A 163 10.02 13.20 -27.10
N ARG A 164 10.74 13.89 -26.22
CA ARG A 164 10.60 13.76 -24.75
C ARG A 164 9.24 14.24 -24.24
N ALA A 165 8.73 15.35 -24.76
CA ALA A 165 7.38 15.83 -24.44
C ALA A 165 6.30 14.82 -24.89
N SER A 166 6.46 14.26 -26.09
CA SER A 166 5.55 13.24 -26.61
C SER A 166 5.60 11.97 -25.78
N GLN A 167 6.80 11.51 -25.43
CA GLN A 167 7.03 10.36 -24.57
C GLN A 167 6.35 10.55 -23.20
N ALA A 168 6.53 11.71 -22.57
CA ALA A 168 5.89 12.04 -21.29
C ALA A 168 4.36 11.90 -21.35
N ARG A 169 3.73 12.45 -22.40
CA ARG A 169 2.26 12.34 -22.59
C ARG A 169 1.82 10.88 -22.68
N THR A 170 2.45 10.12 -23.57
CA THR A 170 2.09 8.73 -23.82
C THR A 170 2.27 7.86 -22.57
N GLU A 171 3.42 7.98 -21.90
CA GLU A 171 3.73 7.15 -20.74
C GLU A 171 2.92 7.51 -19.50
N LEU A 172 2.60 8.80 -19.28
CA LEU A 172 1.68 9.22 -18.22
C LEU A 172 0.27 8.66 -18.43
N LEU A 173 -0.29 8.81 -19.63
CA LEU A 173 -1.62 8.30 -19.96
C LEU A 173 -1.68 6.78 -19.81
N HIS A 174 -0.64 6.07 -20.24
CA HIS A 174 -0.53 4.62 -20.07
C HIS A 174 -0.48 4.23 -18.58
N ALA A 175 0.40 4.86 -17.79
CA ALA A 175 0.51 4.59 -16.35
C ALA A 175 -0.80 4.86 -15.59
N MET A 176 -1.55 5.90 -15.96
CA MET A 176 -2.87 6.19 -15.39
C MET A 176 -3.91 5.13 -15.77
N ALA A 177 -3.89 4.65 -17.02
CA ALA A 177 -4.76 3.56 -17.47
C ALA A 177 -4.45 2.26 -16.73
N ASP A 178 -3.17 1.91 -16.61
CA ASP A 178 -2.69 0.74 -15.86
C ASP A 178 -3.08 0.82 -14.38
N ALA A 179 -2.93 2.00 -13.75
CA ALA A 179 -3.35 2.22 -12.38
C ALA A 179 -4.85 1.97 -12.17
N ARG A 180 -5.70 2.45 -13.10
CA ARG A 180 -7.14 2.16 -13.10
C ARG A 180 -7.43 0.68 -13.32
N SER A 181 -6.63 -0.01 -14.15
CA SER A 181 -6.74 -1.45 -14.35
C SER A 181 -6.42 -2.24 -13.07
N VAL A 182 -5.38 -1.84 -12.33
CA VAL A 182 -5.03 -2.46 -11.04
C VAL A 182 -6.13 -2.21 -10.00
N LEU A 183 -6.62 -0.97 -9.90
CA LEU A 183 -7.71 -0.58 -8.98
C LEU A 183 -9.01 -1.37 -9.21
N SER A 184 -9.33 -1.67 -10.46
CA SER A 184 -10.53 -2.44 -10.83
C SER A 184 -10.30 -3.97 -10.81
N SER A 185 -9.08 -4.43 -10.54
CA SER A 185 -8.76 -5.86 -10.57
C SER A 185 -9.41 -6.63 -9.40
N ALA A 186 -9.93 -7.82 -9.71
CA ALA A 186 -10.42 -8.76 -8.69
C ALA A 186 -9.32 -9.17 -7.70
N ARG A 187 -8.06 -9.16 -8.16
CA ARG A 187 -6.89 -9.47 -7.33
C ARG A 187 -6.71 -8.43 -6.23
N LEU A 188 -6.56 -7.14 -6.56
CA LEU A 188 -6.44 -6.09 -5.55
C LEU A 188 -7.67 -6.08 -4.63
N ALA A 189 -8.88 -6.28 -5.18
CA ALA A 189 -10.10 -6.36 -4.39
C ALA A 189 -10.05 -7.48 -3.33
N SER A 190 -9.51 -8.65 -3.66
CA SER A 190 -9.34 -9.77 -2.71
C SER A 190 -8.34 -9.43 -1.60
N ILE A 191 -7.21 -8.78 -1.94
CA ILE A 191 -6.17 -8.39 -0.97
C ILE A 191 -6.71 -7.32 -0.02
N MET A 192 -7.37 -6.29 -0.55
CA MET A 192 -7.99 -5.25 0.28
C MET A 192 -9.10 -5.82 1.17
N ASN A 193 -9.83 -6.85 0.69
CA ASN A 193 -10.82 -7.54 1.51
C ASN A 193 -10.17 -8.26 2.70
N VAL A 194 -9.04 -8.95 2.49
CA VAL A 194 -8.29 -9.59 3.60
C VAL A 194 -7.84 -8.55 4.61
N ARG A 195 -7.26 -7.42 4.15
CA ARG A 195 -6.86 -6.33 5.03
C ARG A 195 -8.05 -5.83 5.86
N ASP A 196 -9.12 -5.42 5.19
CA ASP A 196 -10.27 -4.80 5.85
C ASP A 196 -10.94 -5.77 6.82
N LYS A 197 -11.05 -7.05 6.44
CA LYS A 197 -11.72 -8.08 7.24
C LYS A 197 -10.91 -8.51 8.44
N TYR A 198 -9.63 -8.81 8.26
CA TYR A 198 -8.86 -9.53 9.27
C TYR A 198 -7.73 -8.72 9.90
N LEU A 199 -7.20 -7.70 9.21
CA LEU A 199 -5.98 -7.02 9.64
C LEU A 199 -6.26 -5.64 10.25
N ALA A 200 -7.17 -4.88 9.64
CA ALA A 200 -7.44 -3.50 10.03
C ALA A 200 -8.62 -3.37 11.01
N HIS A 201 -9.67 -4.17 10.84
CA HIS A 201 -10.95 -3.91 11.52
C HIS A 201 -11.63 -5.13 12.16
N SER A 202 -11.10 -6.35 11.98
CA SER A 202 -11.66 -7.59 12.55
C SER A 202 -13.17 -7.75 12.31
N LEU A 203 -13.59 -7.57 11.05
CA LEU A 203 -14.98 -7.58 10.63
C LEU A 203 -15.47 -9.01 10.34
N GLU A 204 -16.72 -9.29 10.69
CA GLU A 204 -17.39 -10.52 10.25
C GLU A 204 -17.69 -10.49 8.73
N THR A 205 -18.09 -9.31 8.23
CA THR A 205 -18.39 -9.10 6.80
C THR A 205 -17.91 -7.72 6.37
N THR A 206 -17.18 -7.66 5.26
CA THR A 206 -16.74 -6.38 4.70
C THR A 206 -17.82 -5.74 3.85
N ARG A 207 -17.62 -4.48 3.49
CA ARG A 207 -18.49 -3.80 2.53
C ARG A 207 -18.44 -4.46 1.14
N ARG A 208 -17.27 -4.90 0.69
CA ARG A 208 -17.12 -5.56 -0.62
C ARG A 208 -17.96 -6.83 -0.66
N GLU A 209 -17.93 -7.63 0.40
CA GLU A 209 -18.73 -8.85 0.54
C GLU A 209 -20.24 -8.59 0.56
N LYS A 210 -20.68 -7.44 1.10
CA LYS A 210 -22.10 -7.03 1.06
C LYS A 210 -22.57 -6.63 -0.35
N ASN A 211 -21.67 -6.11 -1.17
CA ASN A 211 -21.97 -5.67 -2.54
C ASN A 211 -21.87 -6.80 -3.57
N GLY A 212 -21.30 -7.94 -3.19
CA GLY A 212 -21.16 -9.11 -4.06
C GLY A 212 -20.10 -10.09 -3.54
N PRO A 213 -20.03 -11.30 -4.11
CA PRO A 213 -19.02 -12.27 -3.75
C PRO A 213 -17.61 -11.72 -4.05
N VAL A 214 -16.73 -11.77 -3.05
CA VAL A 214 -15.31 -11.44 -3.21
C VAL A 214 -14.51 -12.73 -3.27
N GLN A 215 -13.67 -12.86 -4.29
CA GLN A 215 -12.79 -14.03 -4.41
C GLN A 215 -11.80 -14.06 -3.23
N PRO A 216 -11.53 -15.22 -2.63
CA PRO A 216 -10.47 -15.35 -1.64
C PRO A 216 -9.10 -14.97 -2.23
N MET A 217 -8.30 -14.23 -1.45
CA MET A 217 -6.91 -13.94 -1.81
C MET A 217 -6.11 -15.24 -1.87
N LYS A 218 -5.24 -15.39 -2.86
CA LYS A 218 -4.28 -16.49 -2.98
C LYS A 218 -2.89 -16.03 -2.57
N TYR A 219 -2.06 -16.93 -2.07
CA TYR A 219 -0.63 -16.64 -1.90
C TYR A 219 -0.01 -16.28 -3.26
N GLY A 220 0.82 -15.24 -3.28
CA GLY A 220 1.42 -14.71 -4.50
C GLY A 220 0.57 -13.65 -5.20
N ASP A 221 -0.67 -13.40 -4.76
CA ASP A 221 -1.46 -12.30 -5.32
C ASP A 221 -0.88 -10.94 -4.92
N GLU A 222 -0.34 -10.81 -3.72
CA GLU A 222 0.41 -9.61 -3.29
C GLU A 222 1.62 -9.35 -4.17
N THR A 223 2.41 -10.39 -4.48
CA THR A 223 3.55 -10.31 -5.40
C THR A 223 3.11 -9.77 -6.76
N LYS A 224 2.04 -10.33 -7.35
CA LYS A 224 1.54 -9.90 -8.65
C LYS A 224 1.03 -8.47 -8.68
N VAL A 225 0.45 -7.98 -7.58
CA VAL A 225 0.02 -6.57 -7.48
C VAL A 225 1.23 -5.65 -7.30
N MET A 226 2.23 -6.05 -6.49
CA MET A 226 3.48 -5.32 -6.37
C MET A 226 4.17 -5.20 -7.74
N ASP A 227 4.35 -6.31 -8.47
CA ASP A 227 4.99 -6.32 -9.78
C ASP A 227 4.26 -5.42 -10.79
N ALA A 228 2.93 -5.47 -10.81
CA ALA A 228 2.12 -4.58 -11.66
C ALA A 228 2.24 -3.09 -11.27
N SER A 229 2.62 -2.79 -10.02
CA SER A 229 2.79 -1.42 -9.54
C SER A 229 4.13 -0.80 -9.96
N ILE A 230 5.16 -1.62 -10.21
CA ILE A 230 6.51 -1.15 -10.55
C ILE A 230 6.52 -0.24 -11.78
N PRO A 231 6.06 -0.66 -12.98
CA PRO A 231 6.12 0.19 -14.17
C PRO A 231 5.25 1.44 -14.04
N ILE A 232 4.15 1.37 -13.29
CA ILE A 232 3.28 2.51 -13.00
C ILE A 232 4.04 3.55 -12.18
N LEU A 233 4.71 3.12 -11.10
CA LEU A 233 5.46 4.01 -10.23
C LEU A 233 6.69 4.61 -10.88
N GLU A 234 7.44 3.82 -11.66
CA GLU A 234 8.61 4.32 -12.38
C GLU A 234 8.20 5.39 -13.42
N SER A 235 7.14 5.14 -14.19
CA SER A 235 6.60 6.13 -15.14
C SER A 235 6.07 7.38 -14.43
N LEU A 236 5.22 7.23 -13.41
CA LEU A 236 4.68 8.36 -12.66
C LEU A 236 5.81 9.17 -12.01
N TYR A 237 6.78 8.53 -11.37
CA TYR A 237 7.91 9.23 -10.76
C TYR A 237 8.77 9.94 -11.81
N CYS A 238 9.10 9.27 -12.92
CA CYS A 238 9.88 9.84 -14.02
C CYS A 238 9.28 11.14 -14.51
N TRP A 239 7.98 11.13 -14.82
CA TRP A 239 7.34 12.26 -15.49
C TRP A 239 6.78 13.29 -14.55
N VAL A 240 6.24 12.90 -13.38
CA VAL A 240 5.74 13.86 -12.40
C VAL A 240 6.90 14.59 -11.73
N ASN A 241 7.98 13.90 -11.35
CA ASN A 241 9.12 14.52 -10.66
C ASN A 241 10.25 14.98 -11.59
N GLY A 242 10.23 14.57 -12.87
CA GLY A 242 11.27 14.91 -13.84
C GLY A 242 12.60 14.20 -13.59
N THR A 243 12.58 13.07 -12.88
CA THR A 243 13.77 12.27 -12.52
C THR A 243 13.44 10.79 -12.60
N SER A 244 14.30 9.98 -13.21
CA SER A 244 14.10 8.53 -13.27
C SER A 244 14.59 7.83 -11.99
N PHE A 245 13.96 6.71 -11.67
CA PHE A 245 14.35 5.80 -10.60
C PHE A 245 14.15 4.36 -11.08
N SER A 246 15.07 3.45 -10.73
CA SER A 246 14.98 2.03 -11.08
C SER A 246 14.69 1.21 -9.83
N ILE A 247 13.47 0.69 -9.73
CA ILE A 247 13.03 -0.16 -8.62
C ILE A 247 13.70 -1.53 -8.67
N GLU A 248 14.03 -2.03 -9.87
CA GLU A 248 14.79 -3.28 -10.05
C GLU A 248 16.13 -3.25 -9.28
N ASN A 249 16.83 -2.12 -9.30
CA ASN A 249 18.07 -1.97 -8.54
C ASN A 249 17.83 -2.08 -7.03
N SER A 250 16.77 -1.46 -6.52
CA SER A 250 16.36 -1.62 -5.11
C SER A 250 16.00 -3.06 -4.78
N GLN A 251 15.17 -3.71 -5.59
CA GLN A 251 14.81 -5.13 -5.42
C GLN A 251 16.05 -6.02 -5.31
N ARG A 252 17.04 -5.82 -6.18
CA ARG A 252 18.29 -6.60 -6.16
C ARG A 252 19.12 -6.34 -4.90
N ILE A 253 19.18 -5.09 -4.42
CA ILE A 253 19.90 -4.75 -3.19
C ILE A 253 19.18 -5.37 -1.99
N ASP A 254 17.87 -5.19 -1.89
CA ASP A 254 17.07 -5.68 -0.77
C ASP A 254 17.05 -7.22 -0.72
N GLN A 255 17.00 -7.87 -1.88
CA GLN A 255 17.12 -9.33 -1.97
C GLN A 255 18.47 -9.82 -1.43
N LYS A 256 19.59 -9.16 -1.78
CA LYS A 256 20.92 -9.50 -1.25
C LYS A 256 21.02 -9.27 0.25
N ASN A 257 20.44 -8.17 0.74
CA ASN A 257 20.42 -7.87 2.17
C ASN A 257 19.62 -8.94 2.95
N ALA A 258 18.44 -9.30 2.44
CA ALA A 258 17.62 -10.36 3.00
C ALA A 258 18.33 -11.72 2.96
N GLU A 259 18.96 -12.07 1.83
CA GLU A 259 19.72 -13.31 1.68
C GLU A 259 20.88 -13.40 2.68
N ALA A 260 21.66 -12.32 2.82
CA ALA A 260 22.79 -12.27 3.74
C ALA A 260 22.36 -12.55 5.18
N LEU A 261 21.20 -12.04 5.61
CA LEU A 261 20.66 -12.30 6.94
C LEU A 261 20.08 -13.72 7.04
N TRP A 262 19.13 -14.07 6.19
CA TRP A 262 18.30 -15.27 6.37
C TRP A 262 19.01 -16.56 5.99
N SER A 263 19.95 -16.50 5.05
CA SER A 263 20.81 -17.65 4.70
C SER A 263 22.09 -17.69 5.56
N GLY A 264 22.52 -16.56 6.11
CA GLY A 264 23.72 -16.45 6.94
C GLY A 264 23.51 -16.79 8.42
N CYS A 265 22.29 -16.67 8.93
CA CYS A 265 21.96 -16.92 10.34
C CYS A 265 21.28 -18.27 10.57
N LYS A 266 21.46 -18.83 11.78
CA LYS A 266 20.78 -20.05 12.23
C LYS A 266 19.92 -19.82 13.46
N PHE A 267 18.69 -20.33 13.43
CA PHE A 267 17.78 -20.38 14.58
C PHE A 267 18.02 -21.67 15.36
N VAL A 268 18.34 -21.53 16.65
CA VAL A 268 18.50 -22.66 17.56
C VAL A 268 17.40 -22.58 18.62
N ALA A 269 16.47 -23.55 18.60
CA ALA A 269 15.43 -23.65 19.62
C ALA A 269 16.05 -24.08 20.95
N LEU A 270 15.83 -23.31 22.01
CA LEU A 270 16.16 -23.71 23.37
C LEU A 270 15.26 -24.89 23.77
N ARG A 271 15.88 -25.91 24.36
CA ARG A 271 15.20 -27.11 24.87
C ARG A 271 14.82 -26.94 26.32
#